data_AF-A0A9D6WPS9-F1
#
_entry.id   AF-A0A9D6WPS9-F1
#
_cell.length_a   1.000
_cell.length_b   1.000
_cell.length_c   1.000
_cell.angle_alpha   90.00
_cell.angle_beta   90.00
_cell.angle_gamma   90.00
#
_symmetry.space_group_name_H-M   'P 1'
#
loop_
_entity.id
_entity.type
_entity.pdbx_description
1 polymer ?
#
loop_
_entity_poly.entity_id
_entity_poly.type
_entity_poly.pdbx_seq_one_letter_code
_entity_poly.pdbx_strand_id
1 'polypeptide(L)'
;MNSKIVSRNIHFKEQDERVARWQKKHLTPLDIDMHRDELLALFDAVRAARDLSSSKLNSLIMRLVHDDVVHVTQDKIVAAYRAMTARDILPFEREVLNRLRLKPVRTSSGVAPLTVLTAAAPCPGKCIFCPEVSGYPKSYLPLEPGVQRAAQHRFDPFKQVRARLQSFENNGHATDKIELLVLGGTWSAYAPNYQERFVRRMFDALNGVESESLELAQQCNETAEHRAVGLTLETRPDHITLDEVKRLRWLGATKIQLGIQSLDDHILELNRRGETTADQKRAIRLLRLAGFKLHLHWMPNLLGATPESDRTDFARLWNDPAYRPDELKIYPCGLIEGTELFTRWQAGDYRPYRDDELTELIVDCKRTVPPYCRLNRVIRDIPANYIAAGSTRSDLRLAAQRVLRERGIACQCIRCREVRHEKIAPDELRLDSLAYETDATTEHFLSFVTSRNQLAAFLRLSLPSPHASRDEMLDELRDCAIIREVHVYGNALEIGSDSDGAAQHSGLGARLIEHAIRIARDAGFKRIAVISAIGTRAYYRKHGFELDELYMTRSV
;
A
#
# COMPACT_ATOMS: atom_id res chain seq x y z
N MET A 1 -13.72 34.06 26.40
CA MET A 1 -12.76 33.43 25.46
C MET A 1 -11.69 32.55 26.13
N ASN A 2 -11.44 32.64 27.45
CA ASN A 2 -10.40 31.83 28.11
C ASN A 2 -10.80 30.40 28.55
N SER A 3 -12.08 30.06 28.76
CA SER A 3 -12.45 28.71 29.22
C SER A 3 -12.37 27.62 28.13
N LYS A 4 -12.61 27.99 26.86
CA LYS A 4 -12.57 27.05 25.71
C LYS A 4 -11.15 26.66 25.26
N ILE A 5 -10.15 27.49 25.55
CA ILE A 5 -8.73 27.20 25.27
C ILE A 5 -8.16 26.26 26.34
N VAL A 6 -8.55 26.46 27.61
CA VAL A 6 -8.16 25.59 28.73
C VAL A 6 -8.76 24.19 28.57
N SER A 7 -10.04 24.06 28.19
CA SER A 7 -10.66 22.75 27.93
C SER A 7 -10.07 22.02 26.72
N ARG A 8 -9.61 22.74 25.68
CA ARG A 8 -8.87 22.16 24.55
C ARG A 8 -7.52 21.57 24.99
N ASN A 9 -6.74 22.30 25.79
CA ASN A 9 -5.45 21.82 26.28
C ASN A 9 -5.57 20.63 27.26
N ILE A 10 -6.68 20.54 28.01
CA ILE A 10 -6.94 19.41 28.92
C ILE A 10 -7.29 18.15 28.12
N HIS A 11 -8.15 18.23 27.09
CA HIS A 11 -8.55 17.04 26.32
C HIS A 11 -7.40 16.48 25.46
N PHE A 12 -6.56 17.35 24.88
CA PHE A 12 -5.35 16.91 24.18
C PHE A 12 -4.29 16.36 25.14
N LYS A 13 -4.10 16.93 26.34
CA LYS A 13 -3.22 16.34 27.37
C LYS A 13 -3.71 14.97 27.85
N GLU A 14 -5.02 14.81 28.09
CA GLU A 14 -5.59 13.51 28.48
C GLU A 14 -5.47 12.48 27.36
N GLN A 15 -5.62 12.89 26.10
CA GLN A 15 -5.33 12.05 24.94
C GLN A 15 -3.83 11.73 24.84
N ASP A 16 -2.93 12.68 25.03
CA ASP A 16 -1.48 12.47 25.02
C ASP A 16 -1.03 11.53 26.15
N GLU A 17 -1.62 11.63 27.34
CA GLU A 17 -1.37 10.73 28.46
C GLU A 17 -1.96 9.32 28.25
N ARG A 18 -3.12 9.22 27.60
CA ARG A 18 -3.67 7.92 27.15
C ARG A 18 -2.80 7.29 26.06
N VAL A 19 -2.36 8.08 25.09
CA VAL A 19 -1.45 7.66 24.01
C VAL A 19 -0.13 7.21 24.61
N ALA A 20 0.47 7.97 25.53
CA ALA A 20 1.72 7.63 26.20
C ALA A 20 1.61 6.35 27.04
N ARG A 21 0.52 6.17 27.80
CA ARG A 21 0.26 4.93 28.55
C ARG A 21 0.06 3.73 27.63
N TRP A 22 -0.75 3.89 26.59
CA TRP A 22 -0.98 2.84 25.59
C TRP A 22 0.34 2.48 24.89
N GLN A 23 1.13 3.48 24.47
CA GLN A 23 2.43 3.30 23.84
C GLN A 23 3.35 2.54 24.79
N LYS A 24 3.59 3.04 26.01
CA LYS A 24 4.41 2.32 27.00
C LYS A 24 3.98 0.85 27.15
N LYS A 25 2.67 0.58 27.14
CA LYS A 25 2.16 -0.79 27.22
C LYS A 25 2.46 -1.65 26.00
N HIS A 26 2.30 -1.13 24.80
CA HIS A 26 2.47 -1.92 23.58
C HIS A 26 3.93 -1.98 23.10
N LEU A 27 4.76 -1.01 23.48
CA LEU A 27 6.14 -0.83 23.00
C LEU A 27 7.19 -1.58 23.80
N THR A 28 6.90 -1.85 25.08
CA THR A 28 7.84 -2.54 25.96
C THR A 28 8.03 -3.99 25.45
N PRO A 29 9.29 -4.44 25.23
CA PRO A 29 9.59 -5.84 24.95
C PRO A 29 9.08 -6.74 26.09
N LEU A 30 8.72 -7.98 25.78
CA LEU A 30 8.41 -8.93 26.83
C LEU A 30 9.71 -9.33 27.52
N ASP A 31 9.80 -9.11 28.83
CA ASP A 31 10.94 -9.52 29.62
C ASP A 31 10.91 -11.04 29.83
N ILE A 32 11.84 -11.74 29.18
CA ILE A 32 11.90 -13.20 29.21
C ILE A 32 12.38 -13.77 30.54
N ASP A 33 13.09 -12.98 31.34
CA ASP A 33 13.56 -13.41 32.65
C ASP A 33 12.45 -13.24 33.70
N MET A 34 11.66 -12.17 33.58
CA MET A 34 10.48 -11.94 34.43
C MET A 34 9.36 -12.96 34.16
N HIS A 35 9.12 -13.32 32.90
CA HIS A 35 8.03 -14.23 32.48
C HIS A 35 8.52 -15.65 32.16
N ARG A 36 9.66 -16.06 32.70
CA ARG A 36 10.32 -17.32 32.31
C ARG A 36 9.39 -18.52 32.46
N ASP A 37 8.76 -18.66 33.62
CA ASP A 37 7.96 -19.84 33.96
C ASP A 37 6.63 -19.84 33.18
N GLU A 38 6.00 -18.67 33.04
CA GLU A 38 4.81 -18.49 32.21
C GLU A 38 5.07 -18.84 30.74
N LEU A 39 6.22 -18.42 30.21
CA LEU A 39 6.62 -18.71 28.83
C LEU A 39 6.91 -20.19 28.63
N LEU A 40 7.61 -20.84 29.56
CA LEU A 40 7.82 -22.30 29.51
C LEU A 40 6.48 -23.04 29.54
N ALA A 41 5.57 -22.67 30.44
CA ALA A 41 4.23 -23.26 30.52
C ALA A 41 3.41 -23.05 29.24
N LEU A 42 3.53 -21.86 28.61
CA LEU A 42 2.91 -21.58 27.33
C LEU A 42 3.46 -22.48 26.22
N PHE A 43 4.79 -22.64 26.12
CA PHE A 43 5.40 -23.46 25.10
C PHE A 43 5.09 -24.95 25.28
N ASP A 44 5.01 -25.42 26.52
CA ASP A 44 4.55 -26.77 26.85
C ASP A 44 3.08 -26.99 26.45
N ALA A 45 2.21 -26.02 26.73
CA ALA A 45 0.81 -26.05 26.33
C ALA A 45 0.66 -26.06 24.79
N VAL A 46 1.47 -25.27 24.09
CA VAL A 46 1.50 -25.24 22.61
C VAL A 46 2.03 -26.56 22.05
N ARG A 47 3.02 -27.19 22.68
CA ARG A 47 3.55 -28.50 22.31
C ARG A 47 2.49 -29.60 22.49
N ALA A 48 1.78 -29.58 23.61
CA ALA A 48 0.77 -30.59 23.96
C ALA A 48 -0.55 -30.44 23.19
N ALA A 49 -0.85 -29.27 22.61
CA ALA A 49 -2.14 -29.03 21.96
C ALA A 49 -2.34 -29.95 20.74
N ARG A 50 -3.43 -30.73 20.69
CA ARG A 50 -3.72 -31.57 19.52
C ARG A 50 -4.16 -30.76 18.30
N ASP A 51 -4.94 -29.69 18.52
CA ASP A 51 -5.41 -28.77 17.48
C ASP A 51 -5.33 -27.32 17.99
N LEU A 52 -4.52 -26.50 17.33
CA LEU A 52 -4.22 -25.13 17.72
C LEU A 52 -4.63 -24.17 16.59
N SER A 53 -5.71 -23.44 16.82
CA SER A 53 -6.16 -22.34 15.95
C SER A 53 -5.66 -20.98 16.48
N SER A 54 -5.76 -19.92 15.68
CA SER A 54 -5.40 -18.56 16.11
C SER A 54 -6.14 -18.09 17.35
N SER A 55 -7.44 -18.40 17.45
CA SER A 55 -8.24 -18.06 18.63
C SER A 55 -7.78 -18.82 19.87
N LYS A 56 -7.48 -20.13 19.72
CA LYS A 56 -6.97 -20.96 20.82
C LYS A 56 -5.59 -20.49 21.29
N LEU A 57 -4.69 -20.16 20.36
CA LEU A 57 -3.37 -19.64 20.70
C LEU A 57 -3.47 -18.29 21.43
N ASN A 58 -4.28 -17.35 20.93
CA ASN A 58 -4.48 -16.06 21.61
C ASN A 58 -5.07 -16.26 23.01
N SER A 59 -6.01 -17.20 23.18
CA SER A 59 -6.56 -17.53 24.49
C SER A 59 -5.51 -18.13 25.43
N LEU A 60 -4.61 -18.99 24.93
CA LEU A 60 -3.49 -19.52 25.72
C LEU A 60 -2.54 -18.41 26.16
N ILE A 61 -2.15 -17.51 25.25
CA ILE A 61 -1.27 -16.38 25.55
C ILE A 61 -1.89 -15.52 26.65
N MET A 62 -3.14 -15.09 26.47
CA MET A 62 -3.84 -14.24 27.45
C MET A 62 -4.03 -14.89 28.81
N ARG A 63 -4.12 -16.23 28.86
CA ARG A 63 -4.30 -16.98 30.11
C ARG A 63 -2.99 -17.23 30.84
N LEU A 64 -1.91 -17.50 30.11
CA LEU A 64 -0.67 -18.00 30.69
C LEU A 64 0.39 -16.92 30.87
N VAL A 65 0.44 -15.92 29.99
CA VAL A 65 1.44 -14.85 30.04
C VAL A 65 0.70 -13.54 30.28
N HIS A 66 0.69 -13.09 31.53
CA HIS A 66 0.03 -11.85 31.93
C HIS A 66 1.06 -10.80 32.32
N ASP A 67 1.02 -9.64 31.68
CA ASP A 67 1.85 -8.50 32.05
C ASP A 67 0.98 -7.23 32.11
N ASP A 68 0.92 -6.64 33.30
CA ASP A 68 0.18 -5.40 33.53
C ASP A 68 0.74 -4.23 32.71
N VAL A 69 2.04 -4.28 32.46
CA VAL A 69 2.87 -3.26 31.81
C VAL A 69 3.08 -3.56 30.33
N VAL A 70 2.99 -4.81 29.86
CA VAL A 70 3.25 -5.20 28.47
C VAL A 70 2.02 -5.81 27.81
N HIS A 71 1.61 -5.27 26.65
CA HIS A 71 0.66 -5.98 25.79
C HIS A 71 1.38 -7.12 25.08
N VAL A 72 1.03 -8.36 25.45
CA VAL A 72 1.63 -9.59 24.94
C VAL A 72 0.98 -9.98 23.62
N THR A 73 1.76 -9.94 22.54
CA THR A 73 1.32 -10.29 21.19
C THR A 73 2.02 -11.56 20.71
N GLN A 74 1.43 -12.22 19.70
CA GLN A 74 2.00 -13.45 19.12
C GLN A 74 3.43 -13.25 18.62
N ASP A 75 3.76 -12.10 18.01
CA ASP A 75 5.13 -11.82 17.54
C ASP A 75 6.13 -11.67 18.68
N LYS A 76 5.71 -11.13 19.84
CA LYS A 76 6.53 -11.06 21.06
C LYS A 76 6.75 -12.45 21.66
N ILE A 77 5.73 -13.32 21.65
CA ILE A 77 5.86 -14.71 22.09
C ILE A 77 6.83 -15.49 21.21
N VAL A 78 6.76 -15.33 19.87
CA VAL A 78 7.72 -15.96 18.97
C VAL A 78 9.13 -15.39 19.18
N ALA A 79 9.27 -14.08 19.41
CA ALA A 79 10.56 -13.48 19.75
C ALA A 79 11.12 -14.03 21.07
N ALA A 80 10.28 -14.19 22.10
CA ALA A 80 10.67 -14.78 23.37
C ALA A 80 11.13 -16.24 23.22
N TYR A 81 10.40 -17.05 22.44
CA TYR A 81 10.81 -18.43 22.13
C TYR A 81 12.19 -18.48 21.45
N ARG A 82 12.43 -17.63 20.45
CA ARG A 82 13.73 -17.52 19.77
C ARG A 82 14.85 -17.07 20.73
N ALA A 83 14.57 -16.10 21.60
CA ALA A 83 15.56 -15.61 22.56
C ALA A 83 15.90 -16.66 23.64
N MET A 84 14.88 -17.36 24.16
CA MET A 84 15.09 -18.40 25.17
C MET A 84 15.81 -19.64 24.59
N THR A 85 15.53 -19.99 23.33
CA THR A 85 16.28 -21.07 22.63
C THR A 85 17.73 -20.66 22.33
N ALA A 86 17.97 -19.41 21.93
CA ALA A 86 19.33 -18.88 21.75
C ALA A 86 20.14 -18.75 23.05
N ARG A 87 19.45 -18.71 24.21
CA ARG A 87 20.05 -18.69 25.56
C ARG A 87 20.15 -20.10 26.19
N ASP A 88 19.86 -21.16 25.43
CA ASP A 88 19.83 -22.55 25.91
C ASP A 88 18.89 -22.78 27.12
N ILE A 89 17.85 -21.96 27.28
CA ILE A 89 16.84 -22.10 28.36
C ILE A 89 15.86 -23.25 28.03
N LEU A 90 15.61 -23.48 26.74
CA LEU A 90 14.83 -24.60 26.22
C LEU A 90 15.38 -25.02 24.84
N PRO A 91 15.23 -26.29 24.42
CA PRO A 91 15.70 -26.73 23.11
C PRO A 91 14.90 -26.09 21.97
N PHE A 92 15.57 -25.81 20.85
CA PHE A 92 14.89 -25.34 19.65
C PHE A 92 14.12 -26.47 18.97
N GLU A 93 12.80 -26.39 19.03
CA GLU A 93 11.88 -27.28 18.31
C GLU A 93 11.22 -26.54 17.14
N ARG A 94 11.42 -27.04 15.92
CA ARG A 94 10.84 -26.44 14.70
C ARG A 94 9.31 -26.47 14.71
N GLU A 95 8.72 -27.56 15.23
CA GLU A 95 7.27 -27.75 15.26
C GLU A 95 6.59 -26.77 16.22
N VAL A 96 7.17 -26.51 17.39
CA VAL A 96 6.66 -25.49 18.33
C VAL A 96 6.70 -24.10 17.68
N LEU A 97 7.79 -23.73 17.02
CA LEU A 97 7.88 -22.45 16.30
C LEU A 97 6.80 -22.33 15.20
N ASN A 98 6.57 -23.39 14.44
CA ASN A 98 5.54 -23.42 13.40
C ASN A 98 4.13 -23.28 13.98
N ARG A 99 3.88 -23.89 15.14
CA ARG A 99 2.60 -23.79 15.88
C ARG A 99 2.38 -22.42 16.48
N LEU A 100 3.44 -21.80 17.04
CA LEU A 100 3.40 -20.42 17.55
C LEU A 100 3.15 -19.40 16.45
N ARG A 101 3.63 -19.66 15.23
CA ARG A 101 3.33 -18.86 14.03
C ARG A 101 1.92 -19.09 13.50
N LEU A 102 1.42 -20.32 13.69
CA LEU A 102 0.29 -20.93 12.99
C LEU A 102 0.60 -21.02 11.48
N LYS A 103 0.29 -22.15 10.83
CA LYS A 103 0.68 -22.44 9.44
C LYS A 103 0.37 -21.28 8.47
N PRO A 104 1.24 -21.05 7.47
CA PRO A 104 1.53 -19.72 6.95
C PRO A 104 0.32 -19.13 6.20
N VAL A 105 -0.17 -17.98 6.64
CA VAL A 105 -0.87 -17.09 5.72
C VAL A 105 0.19 -16.52 4.80
N ARG A 106 0.43 -17.25 3.69
CA ARG A 106 1.04 -16.69 2.49
C ARG A 106 0.40 -15.33 2.28
N THR A 107 1.18 -14.27 2.30
CA THR A 107 0.82 -13.10 1.49
C THR A 107 0.43 -13.67 0.14
N SER A 108 -0.84 -13.58 -0.26
CA SER A 108 -1.36 -14.30 -1.43
C SER A 108 -0.63 -13.90 -2.73
N SER A 109 0.07 -12.76 -2.70
CA SER A 109 0.94 -12.25 -3.75
C SER A 109 2.41 -12.73 -3.69
N GLY A 110 2.88 -13.33 -2.59
CA GLY A 110 4.30 -13.59 -2.37
C GLY A 110 5.15 -12.31 -2.19
N VAL A 111 4.51 -11.17 -1.89
CA VAL A 111 5.15 -9.87 -1.66
C VAL A 111 4.69 -9.32 -0.31
N ALA A 112 5.61 -8.90 0.55
CA ALA A 112 5.31 -8.32 1.84
C ALA A 112 5.18 -6.78 1.75
N PRO A 113 3.98 -6.21 2.01
CA PRO A 113 3.81 -4.76 2.01
C PRO A 113 4.37 -4.16 3.31
N LEU A 114 5.44 -3.38 3.21
CA LEU A 114 6.13 -2.75 4.32
C LEU A 114 5.87 -1.24 4.31
N THR A 115 5.06 -0.78 5.27
CA THR A 115 4.73 0.63 5.44
C THR A 115 5.73 1.32 6.38
N VAL A 116 6.26 2.45 5.94
CA VAL A 116 7.15 3.35 6.69
C VAL A 116 6.53 4.74 6.71
N LEU A 117 6.59 5.45 7.83
CA LEU A 117 6.12 6.84 7.89
C LEU A 117 7.29 7.81 7.99
N THR A 118 7.17 8.93 7.28
CA THR A 118 8.10 10.06 7.38
C THR A 118 7.97 10.76 8.73
N ALA A 119 8.96 11.57 9.08
CA ALA A 119 8.88 12.48 10.22
C ALA A 119 7.89 13.62 9.93
N ALA A 120 7.44 14.32 10.97
CA ALA A 120 6.62 15.51 10.80
C ALA A 120 7.38 16.59 9.99
N ALA A 121 6.73 17.09 8.93
CA ALA A 121 7.19 18.22 8.14
C ALA A 121 5.97 19.05 7.69
N PRO A 122 6.15 20.35 7.42
CA PRO A 122 5.05 21.19 6.97
C PRO A 122 4.54 20.72 5.60
N CYS A 123 3.32 20.20 5.59
CA CYS A 123 2.57 20.03 4.34
C CYS A 123 1.92 21.38 4.00
N PRO A 124 2.07 21.89 2.77
CA PRO A 124 1.54 23.21 2.40
C PRO A 124 0.00 23.27 2.34
N GLY A 125 -0.66 22.11 2.29
CA GLY A 125 -2.11 22.02 2.24
C GLY A 125 -2.79 22.55 3.51
N LYS A 126 -3.89 23.29 3.34
CA LYS A 126 -4.73 23.85 4.42
C LYS A 126 -6.09 23.17 4.52
N CYS A 127 -6.14 21.89 4.16
CA CYS A 127 -7.38 21.14 3.97
C CYS A 127 -8.16 21.03 5.27
N ILE A 128 -9.44 21.38 5.22
CA ILE A 128 -10.26 21.55 6.43
C ILE A 128 -10.52 20.26 7.20
N PHE A 129 -10.37 19.10 6.54
CA PHE A 129 -10.61 17.77 7.09
C PHE A 129 -9.34 17.07 7.58
N CYS A 130 -8.15 17.61 7.28
CA CYS A 130 -6.88 16.99 7.69
C CYS A 130 -6.62 17.27 9.18
N PRO A 131 -6.47 16.24 10.03
CA PRO A 131 -5.98 16.46 11.39
C PRO A 131 -4.50 16.87 11.37
N GLU A 132 -4.13 17.70 12.34
CA GLU A 132 -2.76 18.16 12.55
C GLU A 132 -2.42 17.99 14.03
N VAL A 133 -1.54 17.04 14.32
CA VAL A 133 -1.10 16.70 15.69
C VAL A 133 0.41 16.93 15.76
N SER A 134 0.84 17.71 16.76
CA SER A 134 2.26 18.07 16.93
C SER A 134 3.15 16.82 17.02
N GLY A 135 4.25 16.82 16.28
CA GLY A 135 5.19 15.69 16.25
C GLY A 135 4.81 14.54 15.32
N TYR A 136 3.65 14.61 14.64
CA TYR A 136 3.19 13.59 13.69
C TYR A 136 3.03 14.18 12.27
N PRO A 137 3.19 13.37 11.21
CA PRO A 137 2.90 13.83 9.85
C PRO A 137 1.46 14.30 9.69
N LYS A 138 1.25 15.35 8.88
CA LYS A 138 -0.10 15.88 8.61
C LYS A 138 -1.04 14.77 8.13
N SER A 139 -2.28 14.79 8.61
CA SER A 139 -3.33 13.79 8.36
C SER A 139 -3.20 12.47 9.12
N TYR A 140 -2.12 12.21 9.85
CA TYR A 140 -1.89 10.96 10.58
C TYR A 140 -2.13 11.13 12.07
N LEU A 141 -2.90 10.23 12.68
CA LEU A 141 -3.30 10.29 14.08
C LEU A 141 -2.45 9.35 14.97
N PRO A 142 -2.11 9.75 16.21
CA PRO A 142 -1.21 8.99 17.08
C PRO A 142 -1.63 7.56 17.39
N LEU A 143 -2.93 7.25 17.42
CA LEU A 143 -3.42 5.90 17.71
C LEU A 143 -3.58 5.00 16.46
N GLU A 144 -3.21 5.48 15.27
CA GLU A 144 -3.18 4.62 14.10
C GLU A 144 -2.04 3.60 14.20
N PRO A 145 -2.28 2.29 13.97
CA PRO A 145 -1.26 1.26 14.18
C PRO A 145 0.05 1.49 13.42
N GLY A 146 -0.02 2.06 12.21
CA GLY A 146 1.17 2.42 11.42
C GLY A 146 1.96 3.57 12.04
N VAL A 147 1.25 4.59 12.53
CA VAL A 147 1.84 5.76 13.20
C VAL A 147 2.49 5.36 14.52
N GLN A 148 1.81 4.52 15.30
CA GLN A 148 2.35 4.01 16.55
C GLN A 148 3.67 3.29 16.34
N ARG A 149 3.77 2.43 15.31
CA ARG A 149 5.02 1.75 14.93
C ARG A 149 6.13 2.71 14.50
N ALA A 150 5.79 3.76 13.76
CA ALA A 150 6.77 4.75 13.34
C ALA A 150 7.29 5.58 14.53
N ALA A 151 6.40 5.97 15.44
CA ALA A 151 6.73 6.76 16.62
C ALA A 151 7.69 6.03 17.58
N GLN A 152 7.57 4.70 17.75
CA GLN A 152 8.51 3.87 18.56
C GLN A 152 9.96 4.04 18.10
N HIS A 153 10.13 4.24 16.79
CA HIS A 153 11.41 4.38 16.15
C HIS A 153 11.76 5.83 15.86
N ARG A 154 11.01 6.80 16.40
CA ARG A 154 11.18 8.24 16.17
C ARG A 154 11.21 8.59 14.67
N PHE A 155 10.40 7.89 13.88
CA PHE A 155 10.32 8.03 12.42
C PHE A 155 11.65 7.78 11.68
N ASP A 156 12.59 7.05 12.30
CA ASP A 156 13.84 6.61 11.64
C ASP A 156 13.52 5.52 10.60
N PRO A 157 13.82 5.75 9.30
CA PRO A 157 13.47 4.80 8.24
C PRO A 157 14.16 3.45 8.38
N PHE A 158 15.42 3.42 8.81
CA PHE A 158 16.17 2.18 8.95
C PHE A 158 15.56 1.29 10.04
N LYS A 159 15.32 1.89 11.22
CA LYS A 159 14.73 1.18 12.37
C LYS A 159 13.31 0.69 12.09
N GLN A 160 12.50 1.50 11.41
CA GLN A 160 11.15 1.10 11.00
C GLN A 160 11.18 -0.12 10.07
N VAL A 161 12.05 -0.11 9.05
CA VAL A 161 12.19 -1.25 8.11
C VAL A 161 12.69 -2.50 8.83
N ARG A 162 13.78 -2.41 9.61
CA ARG A 162 14.33 -3.56 10.35
C ARG A 162 13.32 -4.17 11.32
N ALA A 163 12.63 -3.35 12.10
CA ALA A 163 11.62 -3.83 13.05
C ALA A 163 10.45 -4.51 12.32
N ARG A 164 10.04 -3.98 11.16
CA ARG A 164 8.95 -4.56 10.39
C ARG A 164 9.34 -5.88 9.70
N LEU A 165 10.57 -5.99 9.18
CA LEU A 165 11.12 -7.26 8.67
C LEU A 165 11.13 -8.32 9.78
N GLN A 166 11.66 -7.97 10.95
CA GLN A 166 11.69 -8.89 12.10
C GLN A 166 10.29 -9.37 12.49
N SER A 167 9.31 -8.45 12.50
CA SER A 167 7.90 -8.79 12.76
C SER A 167 7.33 -9.74 11.71
N PHE A 168 7.64 -9.55 10.42
CA PHE A 168 7.22 -10.47 9.37
C PHE A 168 7.82 -11.87 9.53
N GLU A 169 9.12 -11.95 9.79
CA GLU A 169 9.81 -13.21 10.02
C GLU A 169 9.32 -13.93 11.27
N ASN A 170 9.08 -13.21 12.36
CA ASN A 170 8.53 -13.78 13.58
C ASN A 170 7.16 -14.41 13.30
N ASN A 171 6.34 -13.79 12.47
CA ASN A 171 5.03 -14.32 12.06
C ASN A 171 5.10 -15.33 10.89
N GLY A 172 6.29 -15.66 10.39
CA GLY A 172 6.47 -16.65 9.32
C GLY A 172 6.08 -16.16 7.91
N HIS A 173 5.99 -14.85 7.70
CA HIS A 173 5.81 -14.29 6.36
C HIS A 173 7.12 -14.31 5.57
N ALA A 174 7.04 -14.55 4.26
CA ALA A 174 8.18 -14.41 3.37
C ALA A 174 8.60 -12.93 3.24
N THR A 175 9.89 -12.66 3.34
CA THR A 175 10.49 -11.32 3.30
C THR A 175 11.49 -11.15 2.16
N ASP A 176 11.53 -12.08 1.20
CA ASP A 176 12.42 -12.02 0.04
C ASP A 176 12.02 -10.92 -0.97
N LYS A 177 10.74 -10.54 -0.96
CA LYS A 177 10.15 -9.50 -1.81
C LYS A 177 9.35 -8.53 -0.97
N ILE A 178 9.82 -7.28 -0.93
CA ILE A 178 9.23 -6.19 -0.14
C ILE A 178 8.65 -5.14 -1.09
N GLU A 179 7.38 -4.78 -0.91
CA GLU A 179 6.82 -3.54 -1.48
C GLU A 179 6.91 -2.47 -0.39
N LEU A 180 7.74 -1.44 -0.59
CA LEU A 180 7.86 -0.30 0.31
C LEU A 180 6.74 0.70 0.06
N LEU A 181 6.05 1.11 1.12
CA LEU A 181 5.02 2.14 1.09
C LEU A 181 5.42 3.26 2.05
N VAL A 182 5.80 4.40 1.49
CA VAL A 182 6.09 5.60 2.29
C VAL A 182 4.83 6.43 2.43
N LEU A 183 4.40 6.59 3.67
CA LEU A 183 3.20 7.31 4.07
C LEU A 183 3.58 8.55 4.90
N GLY A 184 2.73 9.58 4.87
CA GLY A 184 2.96 10.79 5.66
C GLY A 184 2.31 12.03 5.05
N GLY A 185 2.98 13.16 5.15
CA GLY A 185 2.54 14.40 4.49
C GLY A 185 2.73 14.37 2.97
N THR A 186 2.98 15.54 2.37
CA THR A 186 3.31 15.63 0.95
C THR A 186 4.78 15.25 0.73
N TRP A 187 5.07 14.06 0.17
CA TRP A 187 6.46 13.63 -0.08
C TRP A 187 7.29 14.69 -0.81
N SER A 188 6.73 15.27 -1.87
CA SER A 188 7.39 16.27 -2.72
C SER A 188 7.58 17.64 -2.05
N ALA A 189 7.09 17.84 -0.82
CA ALA A 189 7.36 19.04 -0.03
C ALA A 189 8.55 18.88 0.94
N TYR A 190 9.05 17.66 1.13
CA TYR A 190 10.24 17.43 1.95
C TYR A 190 11.50 17.91 1.21
N ALA A 191 12.48 18.38 1.98
CA ALA A 191 13.77 18.79 1.41
C ALA A 191 14.43 17.63 0.63
N PRO A 192 15.04 17.89 -0.54
CA PRO A 192 15.73 16.88 -1.35
C PRO A 192 16.66 15.95 -0.56
N ASN A 193 17.53 16.50 0.29
CA ASN A 193 18.47 15.71 1.09
C ASN A 193 17.76 14.82 2.14
N TYR A 194 16.58 15.23 2.62
CA TYR A 194 15.79 14.39 3.50
C TYR A 194 15.23 13.20 2.73
N GLN A 195 14.63 13.43 1.56
CA GLN A 195 14.06 12.39 0.71
C GLN A 195 15.11 11.34 0.33
N GLU A 196 16.26 11.77 -0.18
CA GLU A 196 17.36 10.90 -0.56
C GLU A 196 17.84 10.07 0.63
N ARG A 197 18.19 10.72 1.74
CA ARG A 197 18.65 10.03 2.96
C ARG A 197 17.61 9.05 3.46
N PHE A 198 16.33 9.42 3.42
CA PHE A 198 15.24 8.58 3.91
C PHE A 198 15.13 7.30 3.08
N VAL A 199 15.15 7.42 1.75
CA VAL A 199 15.10 6.27 0.83
C VAL A 199 16.37 5.42 0.93
N ARG A 200 17.56 6.04 0.96
CA ARG A 200 18.84 5.34 1.15
C ARG A 200 18.80 4.47 2.41
N ARG A 201 18.37 5.03 3.54
CA ARG A 201 18.29 4.31 4.81
C ARG A 201 17.26 3.19 4.82
N MET A 202 16.20 3.26 4.01
CA MET A 202 15.30 2.12 3.81
C MET A 202 16.00 0.98 3.05
N PHE A 203 16.74 1.31 1.98
CA PHE A 203 17.52 0.32 1.24
C PHE A 203 18.63 -0.29 2.11
N ASP A 204 19.36 0.52 2.89
CA ASP A 204 20.37 0.03 3.84
C ASP A 204 19.77 -1.00 4.83
N ALA A 205 18.55 -0.77 5.32
CA ALA A 205 17.88 -1.69 6.22
C ALA A 205 17.48 -3.02 5.55
N LEU A 206 17.08 -2.97 4.28
CA LEU A 206 16.82 -4.16 3.47
C LEU A 206 18.11 -4.92 3.14
N ASN A 207 19.21 -4.20 2.88
CA ASN A 207 20.51 -4.76 2.54
C ASN A 207 21.27 -5.29 3.76
N GLY A 208 20.96 -4.79 4.96
CA GLY A 208 21.68 -5.11 6.20
C GLY A 208 23.03 -4.40 6.35
N VAL A 209 23.39 -3.53 5.41
CA VAL A 209 24.65 -2.76 5.37
C VAL A 209 24.36 -1.30 5.06
N GLU A 210 25.17 -0.40 5.60
CA GLU A 210 25.07 1.04 5.31
C GLU A 210 25.83 1.38 4.03
N SER A 211 25.24 2.24 3.21
CA SER A 211 25.78 2.65 1.90
C SER A 211 26.15 4.14 1.90
N GLU A 212 27.19 4.50 1.15
CA GLU A 212 27.67 5.88 1.05
C GLU A 212 26.69 6.78 0.28
N SER A 213 26.07 6.23 -0.77
CA SER A 213 25.09 6.94 -1.62
C SER A 213 23.81 6.13 -1.81
N LEU A 214 22.76 6.78 -2.33
CA LEU A 214 21.52 6.11 -2.68
C LEU A 214 21.73 5.09 -3.81
N GLU A 215 22.53 5.42 -4.82
CA GLU A 215 22.82 4.56 -5.96
C GLU A 215 23.48 3.25 -5.52
N LEU A 216 24.46 3.32 -4.61
CA LEU A 216 25.09 2.13 -4.05
C LEU A 216 24.09 1.29 -3.25
N ALA A 217 23.24 1.92 -2.43
CA ALA A 217 22.19 1.22 -1.70
C ALA A 217 21.21 0.51 -2.64
N GLN A 218 20.84 1.14 -3.76
CA GLN A 218 20.00 0.54 -4.79
C GLN A 218 20.71 -0.62 -5.50
N GLN A 219 21.96 -0.45 -5.92
CA GLN A 219 22.75 -1.49 -6.57
C GLN A 219 22.90 -2.74 -5.69
N CYS A 220 23.22 -2.58 -4.41
CA CYS A 220 23.24 -3.67 -3.44
C CYS A 220 21.88 -4.37 -3.34
N ASN A 221 20.77 -3.61 -3.38
CA ASN A 221 19.44 -4.17 -3.22
C ASN A 221 18.98 -5.03 -4.42
N GLU A 222 19.57 -4.88 -5.60
CA GLU A 222 19.22 -5.69 -6.78
C GLU A 222 19.41 -7.20 -6.55
N THR A 223 20.32 -7.56 -5.64
CA THR A 223 20.68 -8.96 -5.31
C THR A 223 20.58 -9.29 -3.81
N ALA A 224 20.08 -8.35 -2.99
CA ALA A 224 19.92 -8.55 -1.55
C ALA A 224 18.91 -9.66 -1.22
N GLU A 225 18.95 -10.16 0.01
CA GLU A 225 17.98 -11.13 0.52
C GLU A 225 16.56 -10.53 0.54
N HIS A 226 16.42 -9.31 1.07
CA HIS A 226 15.16 -8.57 1.08
C HIS A 226 15.11 -7.57 -0.08
N ARG A 227 14.53 -7.97 -1.20
CA ARG A 227 14.51 -7.13 -2.41
C ARG A 227 13.33 -6.16 -2.40
N ALA A 228 13.58 -4.88 -2.65
CA ALA A 228 12.53 -3.90 -2.90
C ALA A 228 11.93 -4.12 -4.29
N VAL A 229 10.82 -4.86 -4.35
CA VAL A 229 10.09 -5.15 -5.59
C VAL A 229 9.03 -4.10 -5.94
N GLY A 230 8.97 -3.03 -5.15
CA GLY A 230 8.20 -1.83 -5.43
C GLY A 230 8.49 -0.77 -4.39
N LEU A 231 8.46 0.48 -4.81
CA LEU A 231 8.46 1.64 -3.93
C LEU A 231 7.29 2.54 -4.31
N THR A 232 6.48 2.86 -3.31
CA THR A 232 5.34 3.75 -3.42
C THR A 232 5.53 4.99 -2.56
N LEU A 233 5.36 6.17 -3.17
CA LEU A 233 5.44 7.46 -2.51
C LEU A 233 4.09 8.18 -2.60
N GLU A 234 3.66 8.83 -1.53
CA GLU A 234 2.42 9.62 -1.46
C GLU A 234 2.72 11.11 -1.58
N THR A 235 2.07 11.79 -2.51
CA THR A 235 2.25 13.23 -2.71
C THR A 235 0.98 13.90 -3.22
N ARG A 236 1.05 15.22 -3.40
CA ARG A 236 -0.05 16.02 -3.93
C ARG A 236 0.15 16.27 -5.43
N PRO A 237 -0.94 16.29 -6.23
CA PRO A 237 -0.90 16.66 -7.64
C PRO A 237 -0.17 17.97 -7.96
N ASP A 238 -0.39 19.03 -7.18
CA ASP A 238 0.20 20.36 -7.39
C ASP A 238 1.73 20.41 -7.28
N HIS A 239 2.38 19.37 -6.74
CA HIS A 239 3.84 19.25 -6.68
C HIS A 239 4.47 18.42 -7.81
N ILE A 240 3.66 17.86 -8.72
CA ILE A 240 4.18 17.06 -9.83
C ILE A 240 4.58 17.97 -10.99
N THR A 241 5.88 18.12 -11.16
CA THR A 241 6.55 18.67 -12.34
C THR A 241 7.36 17.58 -13.04
N LEU A 242 7.84 17.82 -14.25
CA LEU A 242 8.71 16.84 -14.94
C LEU A 242 10.00 16.54 -14.15
N ASP A 243 10.59 17.56 -13.53
CA ASP A 243 11.77 17.39 -12.65
C ASP A 243 11.45 16.53 -11.43
N GLU A 244 10.28 16.71 -10.82
CA GLU A 244 9.84 15.88 -9.71
C GLU A 244 9.58 14.44 -10.17
N VAL A 245 9.00 14.24 -11.36
CA VAL A 245 8.84 12.90 -11.96
C VAL A 245 10.19 12.20 -12.12
N LYS A 246 11.21 12.90 -12.63
CA LYS A 246 12.58 12.38 -12.74
C LYS A 246 13.17 12.05 -11.37
N ARG A 247 13.00 12.93 -10.38
CA ARG A 247 13.45 12.70 -9.00
C ARG A 247 12.78 11.48 -8.36
N LEU A 248 11.45 11.38 -8.44
CA LEU A 248 10.67 10.24 -7.93
C LEU A 248 11.17 8.93 -8.55
N ARG A 249 11.48 8.95 -9.85
CA ARG A 249 12.01 7.78 -10.55
C ARG A 249 13.42 7.44 -10.11
N TRP A 250 14.31 8.43 -9.96
CA TRP A 250 15.67 8.26 -9.43
C TRP A 250 15.70 7.67 -8.01
N LEU A 251 14.74 8.05 -7.15
CA LEU A 251 14.54 7.42 -5.84
C LEU A 251 14.19 5.91 -5.93
N GLY A 252 13.81 5.42 -7.10
CA GLY A 252 13.41 4.04 -7.36
C GLY A 252 11.90 3.81 -7.29
N ALA A 253 11.08 4.88 -7.20
CA ALA A 253 9.63 4.74 -7.10
C ALA A 253 9.02 4.17 -8.38
N THR A 254 8.07 3.27 -8.23
CA THR A 254 7.35 2.60 -9.33
C THR A 254 5.85 2.90 -9.33
N LYS A 255 5.36 3.48 -8.24
CA LYS A 255 3.96 3.79 -8.01
C LYS A 255 3.87 5.11 -7.26
N ILE A 256 2.99 6.00 -7.71
CA ILE A 256 2.71 7.25 -7.01
C ILE A 256 1.28 7.25 -6.51
N GLN A 257 1.14 7.60 -5.24
CA GLN A 257 -0.15 7.84 -4.60
C GLN A 257 -0.47 9.33 -4.65
N LEU A 258 -1.53 9.71 -5.36
CA LEU A 258 -1.99 11.09 -5.45
C LEU A 258 -3.27 11.31 -4.66
N GLY A 259 -3.22 12.25 -3.73
CA GLY A 259 -4.39 12.69 -2.98
C GLY A 259 -5.31 13.60 -3.80
N ILE A 260 -6.06 13.10 -4.77
CA ILE A 260 -6.98 13.93 -5.58
C ILE A 260 -8.22 14.38 -4.82
N GLN A 261 -8.72 13.52 -3.92
CA GLN A 261 -9.92 13.68 -3.09
C GLN A 261 -11.25 13.85 -3.84
N SER A 262 -11.36 14.82 -4.73
CA SER A 262 -12.55 15.11 -5.56
C SER A 262 -12.13 15.50 -6.97
N LEU A 263 -12.96 15.20 -7.97
CA LEU A 263 -12.80 15.63 -9.35
C LEU A 263 -13.70 16.84 -9.66
N ASP A 264 -14.10 17.58 -8.64
CA ASP A 264 -14.94 18.78 -8.71
C ASP A 264 -14.27 19.98 -8.06
N ASP A 265 -13.93 21.00 -8.86
CA ASP A 265 -13.21 22.20 -8.40
C ASP A 265 -13.98 22.97 -7.32
N HIS A 266 -15.31 22.97 -7.33
CA HIS A 266 -16.10 23.61 -6.29
C HIS A 266 -15.93 22.90 -4.94
N ILE A 267 -15.96 21.56 -4.94
CA ILE A 267 -15.73 20.76 -3.73
C ILE A 267 -14.28 20.92 -3.26
N LEU A 268 -13.30 20.93 -4.18
CA LEU A 268 -11.89 21.14 -3.83
C LEU A 268 -11.66 22.50 -3.16
N GLU A 269 -12.28 23.57 -3.68
CA GLU A 269 -12.23 24.91 -3.12
C GLU A 269 -12.87 25.01 -1.74
N LEU A 270 -14.11 24.52 -1.58
CA LEU A 270 -14.82 24.49 -0.29
C LEU A 270 -14.01 23.79 0.80
N ASN A 271 -13.30 22.73 0.44
CA ASN A 271 -12.49 21.94 1.37
C ASN A 271 -11.05 22.45 1.50
N ARG A 272 -10.71 23.58 0.88
CA ARG A 272 -9.39 24.23 0.90
C ARG A 272 -8.26 23.29 0.51
N ARG A 273 -8.47 22.52 -0.56
CA ARG A 273 -7.44 21.61 -1.09
C ARG A 273 -6.24 22.39 -1.59
N GLY A 274 -6.46 23.53 -2.26
CA GLY A 274 -5.40 24.39 -2.80
C GLY A 274 -4.85 23.95 -4.15
N GLU A 275 -5.43 22.91 -4.74
CA GLU A 275 -5.15 22.40 -6.09
C GLU A 275 -6.46 22.31 -6.87
N THR A 276 -6.37 22.28 -8.20
CA THR A 276 -7.51 22.18 -9.12
C THR A 276 -7.53 20.84 -9.84
N THR A 277 -8.64 20.52 -10.51
CA THR A 277 -8.74 19.38 -11.42
C THR A 277 -7.74 19.47 -12.58
N ALA A 278 -7.35 20.67 -12.99
CA ALA A 278 -6.29 20.88 -13.99
C ALA A 278 -4.92 20.44 -13.47
N ASP A 279 -4.59 20.72 -12.21
CA ASP A 279 -3.37 20.24 -11.57
C ASP A 279 -3.35 18.71 -11.47
N GLN A 280 -4.49 18.11 -11.11
CA GLN A 280 -4.67 16.66 -11.07
C GLN A 280 -4.40 16.00 -12.43
N LYS A 281 -5.02 16.52 -13.48
CA LYS A 281 -4.86 16.00 -14.85
C LYS A 281 -3.43 16.13 -15.34
N ARG A 282 -2.78 17.28 -15.13
CA ARG A 282 -1.37 17.49 -15.47
C ARG A 282 -0.46 16.49 -14.75
N ALA A 283 -0.65 16.32 -13.44
CA ALA A 283 0.15 15.40 -12.64
C ALA A 283 0.00 13.94 -13.13
N ILE A 284 -1.23 13.50 -13.36
CA ILE A 284 -1.53 12.16 -13.85
C ILE A 284 -0.91 11.93 -15.23
N ARG A 285 -1.02 12.90 -16.13
CA ARG A 285 -0.45 12.86 -17.47
C ARG A 285 1.07 12.67 -17.44
N LEU A 286 1.80 13.49 -16.68
CA LEU A 286 3.26 13.40 -16.55
C LEU A 286 3.70 12.05 -15.97
N LEU A 287 3.01 11.58 -14.92
CA LEU A 287 3.30 10.29 -14.29
C LEU A 287 3.00 9.10 -15.22
N ARG A 288 1.91 9.17 -15.99
CA ARG A 288 1.55 8.13 -16.97
C ARG A 288 2.60 8.02 -18.07
N LEU A 289 3.00 9.16 -18.64
CA LEU A 289 4.04 9.22 -19.68
C LEU A 289 5.41 8.74 -19.18
N ALA A 290 5.70 8.87 -17.88
CA ALA A 290 6.88 8.29 -17.24
C ALA A 290 6.68 6.83 -16.77
N GLY A 291 5.54 6.21 -17.11
CA GLY A 291 5.28 4.80 -16.84
C GLY A 291 4.83 4.46 -15.42
N PHE A 292 4.69 5.43 -14.51
CA PHE A 292 4.32 5.14 -13.13
C PHE A 292 2.95 4.45 -13.03
N LYS A 293 2.83 3.55 -12.05
CA LYS A 293 1.52 3.07 -11.61
C LYS A 293 0.80 4.18 -10.86
N LEU A 294 -0.43 4.48 -11.29
CA LEU A 294 -1.25 5.57 -10.78
C LEU A 294 -2.19 5.06 -9.71
N HIS A 295 -1.95 5.45 -8.46
CA HIS A 295 -2.80 5.10 -7.34
C HIS A 295 -3.49 6.36 -6.81
N LEU A 296 -4.76 6.54 -7.13
CA LEU A 296 -5.48 7.75 -6.72
C LEU A 296 -6.18 7.53 -5.38
N HIS A 297 -6.30 8.60 -4.61
CA HIS A 297 -7.05 8.64 -3.37
C HIS A 297 -8.23 9.58 -3.56
N TRP A 298 -9.44 9.01 -3.55
CA TRP A 298 -10.71 9.71 -3.72
C TRP A 298 -11.51 9.64 -2.41
N MET A 299 -12.15 10.75 -2.06
CA MET A 299 -12.83 10.94 -0.79
C MET A 299 -14.28 11.39 -1.02
N PRO A 300 -15.28 10.51 -0.83
CA PRO A 300 -16.65 10.94 -0.71
C PRO A 300 -16.90 11.63 0.65
N ASN A 301 -18.10 12.17 0.82
CA ASN A 301 -18.56 12.76 2.08
C ASN A 301 -17.75 14.03 2.49
N LEU A 302 -17.19 14.76 1.53
CA LEU A 302 -16.53 16.05 1.76
C LEU A 302 -17.55 17.17 2.02
N LEU A 303 -17.10 18.32 2.56
CA LEU A 303 -18.00 19.48 2.73
C LEU A 303 -18.57 19.91 1.37
N GLY A 304 -19.89 20.05 1.30
CA GLY A 304 -20.62 20.41 0.07
C GLY A 304 -21.05 19.21 -0.79
N ALA A 305 -20.56 18.00 -0.52
CA ALA A 305 -20.92 16.82 -1.30
C ALA A 305 -22.19 16.12 -0.79
N THR A 306 -22.99 15.57 -1.70
CA THR A 306 -24.08 14.62 -1.42
C THR A 306 -23.76 13.23 -1.99
N PRO A 307 -24.43 12.16 -1.52
CA PRO A 307 -24.26 10.83 -2.14
C PRO A 307 -24.47 10.85 -3.66
N GLU A 308 -25.41 11.66 -4.16
CA GLU A 308 -25.66 11.83 -5.59
C GLU A 308 -24.52 12.57 -6.32
N SER A 309 -23.98 13.64 -5.72
CA SER A 309 -22.83 14.32 -6.31
C SER A 309 -21.59 13.42 -6.31
N ASP A 310 -21.37 12.67 -5.24
CA ASP A 310 -20.24 11.71 -5.13
C ASP A 310 -20.36 10.57 -6.15
N ARG A 311 -21.56 10.09 -6.47
CA ARG A 311 -21.77 9.13 -7.57
C ARG A 311 -21.34 9.71 -8.91
N THR A 312 -21.71 10.97 -9.16
CA THR A 312 -21.38 11.68 -10.39
C THR A 312 -19.87 11.94 -10.47
N ASP A 313 -19.26 12.38 -9.38
CA ASP A 313 -17.82 12.65 -9.28
C ASP A 313 -17.01 11.37 -9.47
N PHE A 314 -17.39 10.27 -8.82
CA PHE A 314 -16.74 8.97 -8.98
C PHE A 314 -16.79 8.47 -10.43
N ALA A 315 -17.88 8.71 -11.15
CA ALA A 315 -17.99 8.31 -12.55
C ALA A 315 -16.99 9.06 -13.46
N ARG A 316 -16.58 10.28 -13.09
CA ARG A 316 -15.56 11.06 -13.84
C ARG A 316 -14.21 10.34 -13.90
N LEU A 317 -13.85 9.53 -12.89
CA LEU A 317 -12.61 8.73 -12.90
C LEU A 317 -12.46 7.83 -14.14
N TRP A 318 -13.59 7.38 -14.68
CA TRP A 318 -13.62 6.42 -15.81
C TRP A 318 -13.99 7.10 -17.13
N ASN A 319 -14.91 8.07 -17.06
CA ASN A 319 -15.44 8.77 -18.23
C ASN A 319 -14.48 9.82 -18.78
N ASP A 320 -13.66 10.45 -17.93
CA ASP A 320 -12.64 11.40 -18.37
C ASP A 320 -11.30 10.66 -18.61
N PRO A 321 -10.81 10.60 -19.86
CA PRO A 321 -9.59 9.87 -20.22
C PRO A 321 -8.33 10.34 -19.48
N ALA A 322 -8.31 11.55 -18.93
CA ALA A 322 -7.17 12.07 -18.19
C ALA A 322 -6.92 11.28 -16.88
N TYR A 323 -7.97 10.76 -16.22
CA TYR A 323 -7.82 10.14 -14.90
C TYR A 323 -7.47 8.65 -14.96
N ARG A 324 -8.42 7.78 -15.33
CA ARG A 324 -8.28 6.32 -15.54
C ARG A 324 -7.16 5.65 -14.71
N PRO A 325 -7.29 5.60 -13.38
CA PRO A 325 -6.21 5.13 -12.50
C PRO A 325 -6.07 3.61 -12.46
N ASP A 326 -4.84 3.14 -12.21
CA ASP A 326 -4.56 1.71 -12.04
C ASP A 326 -5.04 1.17 -10.70
N GLU A 327 -4.92 1.98 -9.65
CA GLU A 327 -5.34 1.64 -8.29
C GLU A 327 -6.11 2.80 -7.66
N LEU A 328 -7.05 2.46 -6.76
CA LEU A 328 -7.86 3.46 -6.06
C LEU A 328 -8.00 3.13 -4.57
N LYS A 329 -7.88 4.17 -3.75
CA LYS A 329 -8.35 4.23 -2.36
C LYS A 329 -9.60 5.09 -2.32
N ILE A 330 -10.69 4.53 -1.83
CA ILE A 330 -11.91 5.26 -1.49
C ILE A 330 -11.89 5.47 0.02
N TYR A 331 -11.70 6.69 0.51
CA TYR A 331 -11.76 7.01 1.94
C TYR A 331 -12.89 8.00 2.20
N PRO A 332 -14.07 7.53 2.64
CA PRO A 332 -15.09 8.44 3.15
C PRO A 332 -14.49 9.41 4.17
N CYS A 333 -14.79 10.70 4.02
CA CYS A 333 -14.28 11.72 4.93
C CYS A 333 -14.73 11.40 6.37
N GLY A 334 -13.76 11.24 7.27
CA GLY A 334 -13.99 11.05 8.69
C GLY A 334 -14.04 12.39 9.41
N LEU A 335 -15.05 12.61 10.25
CA LEU A 335 -15.17 13.82 11.05
C LEU A 335 -14.28 13.73 12.29
N ILE A 336 -13.12 14.37 12.27
CA ILE A 336 -12.13 14.30 13.35
C ILE A 336 -12.16 15.57 14.19
N GLU A 337 -12.22 15.43 15.51
CA GLU A 337 -12.15 16.57 16.44
C GLU A 337 -10.89 17.41 16.24
N GLY A 338 -11.02 18.72 16.46
CA GLY A 338 -9.91 19.67 16.29
C GLY A 338 -9.65 20.12 14.86
N THR A 339 -10.34 19.56 13.87
CA THR A 339 -10.28 20.02 12.47
C THR A 339 -11.21 21.22 12.22
N GLU A 340 -10.98 21.96 11.13
CA GLU A 340 -11.92 23.01 10.71
C GLU A 340 -13.26 22.40 10.28
N LEU A 341 -13.26 21.21 9.66
CA LEU A 341 -14.48 20.48 9.31
C LEU A 341 -15.34 20.18 10.55
N PHE A 342 -14.71 19.82 11.68
CA PHE A 342 -15.43 19.66 12.95
C PHE A 342 -16.10 20.96 13.42
N THR A 343 -15.44 22.11 13.23
CA THR A 343 -16.04 23.41 13.56
C THR A 343 -17.25 23.72 12.65
N ARG A 344 -17.17 23.39 11.35
CA ARG A 344 -18.31 23.50 10.42
C ARG A 344 -19.48 22.59 10.80
N TRP A 345 -19.19 21.36 11.21
CA TRP A 345 -20.20 20.44 11.73
C TRP A 345 -20.90 20.98 12.98
N GLN A 346 -20.14 21.54 13.93
CA GLN A 346 -20.72 22.16 15.14
C GLN A 346 -21.62 23.36 14.83
N ALA A 347 -21.37 24.05 13.71
CA ALA A 347 -22.22 25.15 13.22
C ALA A 347 -23.45 24.67 12.45
N GLY A 348 -23.54 23.37 12.11
CA GLY A 348 -24.62 22.80 11.31
C GLY A 348 -24.37 22.79 9.79
N ASP A 349 -23.20 23.26 9.33
CA ASP A 349 -22.86 23.40 7.90
C ASP A 349 -22.46 22.07 7.24
N TYR A 350 -22.25 21.02 8.02
CA TYR A 350 -21.81 19.71 7.54
C TYR A 350 -22.60 18.59 8.20
N ARG A 351 -23.06 17.61 7.40
CA ARG A 351 -23.68 16.38 7.88
C ARG A 351 -22.89 15.19 7.35
N PRO A 352 -22.15 14.45 8.20
CA PRO A 352 -21.48 13.24 7.75
C PRO A 352 -22.51 12.17 7.34
N TYR A 353 -22.18 11.38 6.33
CA TYR A 353 -23.03 10.30 5.87
C TYR A 353 -23.20 9.19 6.91
N ARG A 354 -24.39 8.59 6.88
CA ARG A 354 -24.71 7.39 7.65
C ARG A 354 -24.13 6.13 7.00
N ASP A 355 -24.13 5.04 7.78
CA ASP A 355 -23.63 3.72 7.34
C ASP A 355 -24.35 3.18 6.10
N ASP A 356 -25.67 3.36 6.02
CA ASP A 356 -26.51 2.93 4.90
C ASP A 356 -26.21 3.74 3.64
N GLU A 357 -26.15 5.07 3.76
CA GLU A 357 -25.79 5.99 2.67
C GLU A 357 -24.40 5.64 2.09
N LEU A 358 -23.40 5.43 2.95
CA LEU A 358 -22.05 5.03 2.51
C LEU A 358 -22.03 3.64 1.89
N THR A 359 -22.75 2.68 2.47
CA THR A 359 -22.78 1.31 1.92
C THR A 359 -23.35 1.32 0.50
N GLU A 360 -24.47 2.01 0.27
CA GLU A 360 -25.08 2.14 -1.06
C GLU A 360 -24.18 2.92 -2.04
N LEU A 361 -23.53 4.00 -1.59
CA LEU A 361 -22.57 4.72 -2.40
C LEU A 361 -21.43 3.79 -2.88
N ILE A 362 -20.84 3.03 -1.95
CA ILE A 362 -19.77 2.09 -2.29
C ILE A 362 -20.27 0.97 -3.22
N VAL A 363 -21.49 0.47 -3.03
CA VAL A 363 -22.09 -0.52 -3.94
C VAL A 363 -22.09 0.02 -5.37
N ASP A 364 -22.57 1.24 -5.59
CA ASP A 364 -22.62 1.81 -6.93
C ASP A 364 -21.25 2.20 -7.49
N CYS A 365 -20.34 2.73 -6.67
CA CYS A 365 -18.95 2.92 -7.08
C CYS A 365 -18.33 1.59 -7.57
N LYS A 366 -18.54 0.49 -6.83
CA LYS A 366 -17.94 -0.81 -7.18
C LYS A 366 -18.51 -1.44 -8.45
N ARG A 367 -19.70 -1.01 -8.91
CA ARG A 367 -20.33 -1.45 -10.16
C ARG A 367 -19.66 -0.86 -11.39
N THR A 368 -19.12 0.35 -11.27
CA THR A 368 -18.54 1.08 -12.41
C THR A 368 -17.03 0.90 -12.54
N VAL A 369 -16.37 0.33 -11.53
CA VAL A 369 -14.91 0.14 -11.54
C VAL A 369 -14.48 -0.83 -12.65
N PRO A 370 -13.62 -0.40 -13.57
CA PRO A 370 -13.22 -1.21 -14.72
C PRO A 370 -12.30 -2.36 -14.32
N PRO A 371 -12.20 -3.42 -15.16
CA PRO A 371 -11.40 -4.60 -14.88
C PRO A 371 -9.91 -4.35 -14.63
N TYR A 372 -9.34 -3.29 -15.22
CA TYR A 372 -7.93 -2.93 -15.05
C TYR A 372 -7.63 -2.23 -13.72
N CYS A 373 -8.65 -1.76 -13.00
CA CYS A 373 -8.44 -0.97 -11.78
C CYS A 373 -8.49 -1.87 -10.54
N ARG A 374 -7.56 -1.64 -9.60
CA ARG A 374 -7.54 -2.29 -8.29
C ARG A 374 -8.06 -1.35 -7.21
N LEU A 375 -9.21 -1.68 -6.62
CA LEU A 375 -9.64 -1.04 -5.39
C LEU A 375 -8.83 -1.58 -4.21
N ASN A 376 -7.79 -0.87 -3.79
CA ASN A 376 -6.92 -1.28 -2.70
C ASN A 376 -7.66 -1.22 -1.36
N ARG A 377 -8.42 -0.15 -1.16
CA ARG A 377 -9.06 0.15 0.12
C ARG A 377 -10.33 0.97 -0.07
N VAL A 378 -11.32 0.72 0.78
CA VAL A 378 -12.68 1.30 0.68
C VAL A 378 -13.05 2.11 1.94
N ILE A 379 -12.15 2.13 2.93
CA ILE A 379 -12.26 2.93 4.14
C ILE A 379 -10.88 3.05 4.78
N ARG A 380 -10.58 4.20 5.39
CA ARG A 380 -9.37 4.38 6.19
C ARG A 380 -9.58 3.79 7.59
N ASP A 381 -8.57 3.11 8.14
CA ASP A 381 -8.63 2.62 9.54
C ASP A 381 -8.30 3.79 10.47
N ILE A 382 -9.26 4.69 10.63
CA ILE A 382 -9.21 5.67 11.69
C ILE A 382 -9.82 5.00 12.93
N PRO A 383 -9.11 4.97 14.08
CA PRO A 383 -9.68 4.48 15.33
C PRO A 383 -11.01 5.18 15.64
N ALA A 384 -12.06 4.42 15.96
CA ALA A 384 -13.41 4.95 16.14
C ALA A 384 -13.50 6.06 17.20
N ASN A 385 -12.61 6.03 18.21
CA ASN A 385 -12.53 7.06 19.24
C ASN A 385 -12.05 8.43 18.75
N TYR A 386 -11.60 8.56 17.49
CA TYR A 386 -11.30 9.84 16.86
C TYR A 386 -12.44 10.38 16.00
N ILE A 387 -13.47 9.57 15.71
CA ILE A 387 -14.56 9.94 14.83
C ILE A 387 -15.68 10.55 15.68
N ALA A 388 -15.89 11.86 15.53
CA ALA A 388 -16.85 12.61 16.33
C ALA A 388 -18.31 12.30 15.97
N ALA A 389 -18.60 12.09 14.68
CA ALA A 389 -19.92 11.70 14.17
C ALA A 389 -19.79 11.05 12.78
N GLY A 390 -20.85 10.38 12.34
CA GLY A 390 -20.88 9.63 11.08
C GLY A 390 -20.52 8.16 11.25
N SER A 391 -20.09 7.52 10.16
CA SER A 391 -19.75 6.10 10.17
C SER A 391 -18.47 5.81 10.94
N THR A 392 -18.54 4.82 11.84
CA THR A 392 -17.38 4.27 12.58
C THR A 392 -17.02 2.85 12.11
N ARG A 393 -17.63 2.38 11.02
CA ARG A 393 -17.40 1.03 10.50
C ARG A 393 -15.96 0.85 10.07
N SER A 394 -15.38 -0.30 10.40
CA SER A 394 -14.10 -0.76 9.83
C SER A 394 -14.29 -1.75 8.67
N ASP A 395 -15.52 -2.20 8.44
CA ASP A 395 -15.85 -3.32 7.54
C ASP A 395 -16.66 -2.90 6.29
N LEU A 396 -16.66 -1.61 5.91
CA LEU A 396 -17.48 -1.05 4.82
C LEU A 396 -17.36 -1.84 3.49
N ARG A 397 -16.18 -2.37 3.19
CA ARG A 397 -15.96 -3.26 2.04
C ARG A 397 -16.81 -4.54 2.11
N LEU A 398 -16.86 -5.18 3.27
CA LEU A 398 -17.58 -6.44 3.47
C LEU A 398 -19.09 -6.19 3.42
N ALA A 399 -19.54 -5.08 4.00
CA ALA A 399 -20.93 -4.63 3.92
C ALA A 399 -21.37 -4.45 2.46
N ALA A 400 -20.65 -3.63 1.68
CA ALA A 400 -20.98 -3.43 0.27
C ALA A 400 -20.88 -4.73 -0.57
N GLN A 401 -19.94 -5.62 -0.26
CA GLN A 401 -19.84 -6.92 -0.93
C GLN A 401 -21.03 -7.84 -0.62
N ARG A 402 -21.62 -7.75 0.58
CA ARG A 402 -22.83 -8.51 0.90
C ARG A 402 -24.00 -8.05 0.04
N VAL A 403 -24.22 -6.74 -0.01
CA VAL A 403 -25.29 -6.13 -0.83
C VAL A 403 -25.11 -6.47 -2.32
N LEU A 404 -23.89 -6.38 -2.85
CA LEU A 404 -23.61 -6.78 -4.24
C LEU A 404 -23.97 -8.24 -4.52
N ARG A 405 -23.67 -9.16 -3.59
CA ARG A 405 -24.04 -10.59 -3.73
C ARG A 405 -25.54 -10.80 -3.68
N GLU A 406 -26.23 -10.16 -2.75
CA GLU A 406 -27.70 -10.23 -2.63
C GLU A 406 -28.40 -9.71 -3.90
N ARG A 407 -27.80 -8.72 -4.57
CA ARG A 407 -28.28 -8.17 -5.85
C ARG A 407 -27.82 -8.96 -7.08
N GLY A 408 -27.03 -10.03 -6.92
CA GLY A 408 -26.49 -10.80 -8.05
C GLY A 408 -25.47 -10.04 -8.91
N ILE A 409 -24.82 -9.01 -8.35
CA ILE A 409 -23.89 -8.15 -9.09
C ILE A 409 -22.44 -8.50 -8.77
N ALA A 410 -21.66 -8.86 -9.79
CA ALA A 410 -20.24 -9.13 -9.66
C ALA A 410 -19.39 -7.86 -9.85
N CYS A 411 -18.52 -7.56 -8.88
CA CYS A 411 -17.54 -6.48 -9.00
C CYS A 411 -16.34 -6.94 -9.83
N GLN A 412 -15.98 -6.16 -10.86
CA GLN A 412 -14.95 -6.52 -11.84
C GLN A 412 -13.53 -6.04 -11.48
N CYS A 413 -13.34 -5.31 -10.37
CA CYS A 413 -12.02 -4.79 -10.03
C CYS A 413 -11.02 -5.93 -9.74
N ILE A 414 -9.72 -5.65 -9.95
CA ILE A 414 -8.64 -6.65 -9.80
C ILE A 414 -8.72 -7.38 -8.45
N ARG A 415 -8.93 -6.66 -7.35
CA ARG A 415 -8.96 -7.25 -6.00
C ARG A 415 -10.13 -8.22 -5.76
N CYS A 416 -11.22 -8.07 -6.51
CA CYS A 416 -12.36 -8.99 -6.45
C CYS A 416 -12.14 -10.23 -7.32
N ARG A 417 -11.21 -10.17 -8.28
CA ARG A 417 -10.90 -11.24 -9.23
C ARG A 417 -9.57 -11.95 -8.96
N GLU A 418 -8.67 -11.41 -8.14
CA GLU A 418 -7.37 -12.02 -7.86
C GLU A 418 -7.50 -13.46 -7.36
N VAL A 419 -6.69 -14.36 -7.94
CA VAL A 419 -6.66 -15.75 -7.51
C VAL A 419 -6.10 -15.83 -6.09
N ARG A 420 -6.76 -16.61 -5.24
CA ARG A 420 -6.37 -16.83 -3.85
C ARG A 420 -5.92 -18.27 -3.70
N HIS A 421 -6.45 -19.01 -2.74
CA HIS A 421 -5.94 -20.32 -2.32
C HIS A 421 -6.15 -21.48 -3.31
N GLU A 422 -6.68 -21.22 -4.49
CA GLU A 422 -6.95 -22.26 -5.48
C GLU A 422 -5.71 -22.47 -6.34
N LYS A 423 -5.27 -23.73 -6.46
CA LYS A 423 -4.29 -24.12 -7.49
C LYS A 423 -4.98 -24.05 -8.84
N ILE A 424 -4.33 -23.44 -9.82
CA ILE A 424 -4.87 -23.28 -11.16
C ILE A 424 -3.92 -23.93 -12.14
N ALA A 425 -4.46 -24.81 -12.98
CA ALA A 425 -3.67 -25.46 -14.01
C ALA A 425 -3.41 -24.47 -15.17
N PRO A 426 -2.19 -24.44 -15.77
CA PRO A 426 -1.84 -23.46 -16.81
C PRO A 426 -2.74 -23.50 -18.05
N ASP A 427 -3.26 -24.68 -18.37
CA ASP A 427 -4.15 -24.97 -19.50
C ASP A 427 -5.57 -24.42 -19.29
N GLU A 428 -5.96 -24.12 -18.05
CA GLU A 428 -7.22 -23.43 -17.73
C GLU A 428 -7.15 -21.91 -17.94
N LEU A 429 -5.96 -21.36 -18.22
CA LEU A 429 -5.74 -19.92 -18.35
C LEU A 429 -5.86 -19.45 -19.80
N ARG A 430 -6.79 -18.51 -20.04
CA ARG A 430 -6.85 -17.76 -21.30
C ARG A 430 -6.16 -16.41 -21.16
N LEU A 431 -5.55 -15.95 -22.25
CA LEU A 431 -5.02 -14.59 -22.35
C LEU A 431 -6.14 -13.65 -22.78
N ASP A 432 -6.39 -12.63 -21.97
CA ASP A 432 -7.28 -11.51 -22.25
C ASP A 432 -6.48 -10.25 -22.50
N SER A 433 -6.99 -9.40 -23.39
CA SER A 433 -6.44 -8.08 -23.68
C SER A 433 -7.56 -7.05 -23.65
N LEU A 434 -7.44 -6.07 -22.76
CA LEU A 434 -8.34 -4.92 -22.66
C LEU A 434 -7.56 -3.65 -23.02
N ALA A 435 -7.82 -3.10 -24.20
CA ALA A 435 -7.29 -1.81 -24.60
C ALA A 435 -8.22 -0.67 -24.15
N TYR A 436 -7.66 0.47 -23.73
CA TYR A 436 -8.42 1.67 -23.43
C TYR A 436 -7.58 2.92 -23.67
N GLU A 437 -8.21 3.97 -24.20
CA GLU A 437 -7.53 5.24 -24.45
C GLU A 437 -7.32 6.04 -23.16
N THR A 438 -6.37 6.97 -23.21
CA THR A 438 -6.25 8.03 -22.22
C THR A 438 -6.09 9.36 -22.97
N ASP A 439 -5.86 10.45 -22.25
CA ASP A 439 -5.52 11.73 -22.86
C ASP A 439 -4.09 11.75 -23.47
N ALA A 440 -3.24 10.79 -23.13
CA ALA A 440 -1.80 10.79 -23.48
C ALA A 440 -1.31 9.51 -24.15
N THR A 441 -1.99 8.39 -23.92
CA THR A 441 -1.53 7.04 -24.28
C THR A 441 -2.70 6.13 -24.63
N THR A 442 -2.45 5.09 -25.41
CA THR A 442 -3.30 3.90 -25.47
C THR A 442 -2.76 2.87 -24.47
N GLU A 443 -3.60 2.42 -23.53
CA GLU A 443 -3.22 1.45 -22.51
C GLU A 443 -3.77 0.06 -22.86
N HIS A 444 -2.97 -0.96 -22.61
CA HIS A 444 -3.34 -2.37 -22.74
C HIS A 444 -3.18 -3.06 -21.38
N PHE A 445 -4.30 -3.56 -20.86
CA PHE A 445 -4.32 -4.46 -19.72
C PHE A 445 -4.38 -5.91 -20.23
N LEU A 446 -3.21 -6.55 -20.29
CA LEU A 446 -3.06 -7.96 -20.65
C LEU A 446 -3.22 -8.80 -19.39
N SER A 447 -3.98 -9.90 -19.44
CA SER A 447 -4.16 -10.73 -18.26
C SER A 447 -4.37 -12.21 -18.59
N PHE A 448 -3.84 -13.08 -17.73
CA PHE A 448 -4.21 -14.49 -17.73
C PHE A 448 -5.34 -14.71 -16.73
N VAL A 449 -6.46 -15.22 -17.23
CA VAL A 449 -7.68 -15.43 -16.44
C VAL A 449 -8.21 -16.85 -16.53
N THR A 450 -8.85 -17.31 -15.46
CA THR A 450 -9.53 -18.61 -15.42
C THR A 450 -10.87 -18.56 -16.16
N SER A 451 -11.49 -19.73 -16.37
CA SER A 451 -12.88 -19.85 -16.83
C SER A 451 -13.89 -19.13 -15.94
N ARG A 452 -13.59 -18.97 -14.65
CA ARG A 452 -14.38 -18.21 -13.66
C ARG A 452 -14.01 -16.72 -13.61
N ASN A 453 -13.25 -16.21 -14.58
CA ASN A 453 -12.81 -14.82 -14.68
C ASN A 453 -11.91 -14.36 -13.50
N GLN A 454 -11.21 -15.29 -12.84
CA GLN A 454 -10.23 -14.94 -11.81
C GLN A 454 -8.88 -14.62 -12.45
N LEU A 455 -8.15 -13.63 -11.92
CA LEU A 455 -6.87 -13.13 -12.44
C LEU A 455 -5.70 -13.90 -11.84
N ALA A 456 -4.96 -14.62 -12.68
CA ALA A 456 -3.74 -15.34 -12.31
C ALA A 456 -2.47 -14.50 -12.52
N ALA A 457 -2.44 -13.69 -13.57
CA ALA A 457 -1.38 -12.73 -13.85
C ALA A 457 -1.90 -11.57 -14.70
N PHE A 458 -1.21 -10.43 -14.68
CA PHE A 458 -1.50 -9.33 -15.59
C PHE A 458 -0.26 -8.48 -15.89
N LEU A 459 -0.33 -7.73 -16.99
CA LEU A 459 0.65 -6.74 -17.42
C LEU A 459 -0.08 -5.47 -17.87
N ARG A 460 0.46 -4.31 -17.48
CA ARG A 460 0.04 -2.99 -17.97
C ARG A 460 1.04 -2.48 -19.00
N LEU A 461 0.64 -2.37 -20.25
CA LEU A 461 1.43 -1.81 -21.33
C LEU A 461 0.83 -0.46 -21.72
N SER A 462 1.67 0.55 -21.85
CA SER A 462 1.29 1.89 -22.29
C SER A 462 1.99 2.23 -23.59
N LEU A 463 1.23 2.73 -24.54
CA LEU A 463 1.69 3.19 -25.84
C LEU A 463 1.50 4.71 -25.88
N PRO A 464 2.57 5.51 -25.63
CA PRO A 464 2.48 6.96 -25.75
C PRO A 464 1.97 7.40 -27.12
N SER A 465 1.02 8.33 -27.13
CA SER A 465 0.47 8.88 -28.37
C SER A 465 1.56 9.65 -29.13
N PRO A 466 1.61 9.58 -30.48
CA PRO A 466 2.49 10.43 -31.28
C PRO A 466 2.30 11.93 -31.05
N HIS A 467 1.13 12.33 -30.53
CA HIS A 467 0.79 13.72 -30.23
C HIS A 467 1.12 14.15 -28.81
N ALA A 468 1.63 13.25 -27.94
CA ALA A 468 2.11 13.65 -26.63
C ALA A 468 3.27 14.65 -26.80
N SER A 469 3.24 15.75 -26.04
CA SER A 469 4.26 16.77 -26.22
C SER A 469 5.62 16.23 -25.81
N ARG A 470 6.62 16.54 -26.64
CA ARG A 470 8.02 16.23 -26.38
C ARG A 470 8.53 16.84 -25.08
N ASP A 471 7.89 17.87 -24.55
CA ASP A 471 8.27 18.55 -23.31
C ASP A 471 7.60 17.95 -22.07
N GLU A 472 6.71 16.96 -22.25
CA GLU A 472 6.01 16.25 -21.17
C GLU A 472 6.63 14.89 -20.85
N MET A 473 7.62 14.45 -21.63
CA MET A 473 8.23 13.13 -21.55
C MET A 473 9.70 13.21 -21.13
N LEU A 474 10.16 12.19 -20.40
CA LEU A 474 11.58 11.99 -20.15
C LEU A 474 12.28 11.59 -21.45
N ASP A 475 13.49 12.11 -21.66
CA ASP A 475 14.24 11.91 -22.90
C ASP A 475 14.47 10.43 -23.22
N GLU A 476 14.77 9.61 -22.20
CA GLU A 476 15.02 8.18 -22.37
C GLU A 476 13.77 7.37 -22.79
N LEU A 477 12.57 7.96 -22.72
CA LEU A 477 11.30 7.29 -23.02
C LEU A 477 10.62 7.72 -24.34
N ARG A 478 11.14 8.72 -25.06
CA ARG A 478 10.46 9.36 -26.20
C ARG A 478 10.00 8.42 -27.33
N ASP A 479 10.72 7.31 -27.54
CA ASP A 479 10.43 6.32 -28.61
C ASP A 479 10.10 4.93 -28.04
N CYS A 480 9.68 4.87 -26.77
CA CYS A 480 9.46 3.63 -26.04
C CYS A 480 7.97 3.36 -25.84
N ALA A 481 7.53 2.14 -26.14
CA ALA A 481 6.38 1.57 -25.43
C ALA A 481 6.80 1.28 -23.98
N ILE A 482 5.88 1.31 -23.02
CA ILE A 482 6.23 1.24 -21.60
C ILE A 482 5.44 0.13 -20.90
N ILE A 483 6.15 -0.85 -20.34
CA ILE A 483 5.60 -1.80 -19.39
C ILE A 483 5.58 -1.13 -18.01
N ARG A 484 4.38 -0.82 -17.53
CA ARG A 484 4.12 -0.10 -16.27
C ARG A 484 4.00 -1.04 -15.07
N GLU A 485 3.57 -2.28 -15.32
CA GLU A 485 3.44 -3.31 -14.29
C GLU A 485 3.47 -4.71 -14.89
N VAL A 486 4.14 -5.63 -14.21
CA VAL A 486 3.95 -7.08 -14.40
C VAL A 486 3.65 -7.67 -13.02
N HIS A 487 2.55 -8.41 -12.91
CA HIS A 487 2.16 -9.04 -11.66
C HIS A 487 1.72 -10.48 -11.91
N VAL A 488 2.28 -11.42 -11.15
CA VAL A 488 1.88 -12.84 -11.16
C VAL A 488 1.53 -13.22 -9.73
N TYR A 489 0.31 -13.71 -9.52
CA TYR A 489 -0.13 -14.12 -8.19
C TYR A 489 0.56 -15.42 -7.77
N GLY A 490 0.99 -15.50 -6.50
CA GLY A 490 1.87 -16.57 -6.01
C GLY A 490 1.31 -17.99 -6.21
N ASN A 491 -0.01 -18.15 -6.10
CA ASN A 491 -0.64 -19.46 -6.29
C ASN A 491 -0.70 -19.90 -7.77
N ALA A 492 -0.38 -19.01 -8.72
CA ALA A 492 -0.15 -19.32 -10.13
C ALA A 492 1.34 -19.54 -10.46
N LEU A 493 2.25 -19.38 -9.49
CA LEU A 493 3.68 -19.69 -9.62
C LEU A 493 4.02 -21.13 -9.20
N GLU A 494 3.16 -21.79 -8.41
CA GLU A 494 3.33 -23.18 -7.94
C GLU A 494 2.67 -24.17 -8.92
N ILE A 495 3.24 -24.27 -10.11
CA ILE A 495 2.81 -25.23 -11.13
C ILE A 495 3.83 -26.38 -11.13
N GLY A 496 3.36 -27.60 -10.84
CA GLY A 496 4.16 -28.84 -10.91
C GLY A 496 4.95 -29.22 -9.66
N SER A 497 4.28 -29.41 -8.51
CA SER A 497 4.91 -29.78 -7.23
C SER A 497 4.75 -31.26 -6.84
N ASP A 498 4.92 -32.18 -7.80
CA ASP A 498 4.89 -33.63 -7.51
C ASP A 498 6.21 -34.36 -7.81
N SER A 499 7.34 -33.64 -7.88
CA SER A 499 8.66 -34.29 -7.91
C SER A 499 9.71 -33.47 -7.16
N ASP A 500 10.43 -34.12 -6.25
CA ASP A 500 11.62 -33.60 -5.58
C ASP A 500 12.59 -32.99 -6.60
N GLY A 501 12.68 -31.65 -6.60
CA GLY A 501 13.61 -30.90 -7.44
C GLY A 501 12.96 -29.70 -8.13
N ALA A 502 13.29 -28.50 -7.65
CA ALA A 502 13.07 -27.18 -8.27
C ALA A 502 11.65 -26.91 -8.83
N ALA A 503 10.86 -26.13 -8.08
CA ALA A 503 9.61 -25.55 -8.57
C ALA A 503 9.83 -24.84 -9.92
N GLN A 504 9.26 -25.37 -11.00
CA GLN A 504 9.27 -24.72 -12.31
C GLN A 504 8.26 -23.57 -12.32
N HIS A 505 8.74 -22.35 -12.60
CA HIS A 505 7.88 -21.18 -12.75
C HIS A 505 7.04 -21.30 -14.04
N SER A 506 5.73 -21.07 -13.95
CA SER A 506 4.73 -21.16 -15.04
C SER A 506 4.98 -20.27 -16.27
N GLY A 507 6.02 -19.44 -16.27
CA GLY A 507 6.38 -18.57 -17.39
C GLY A 507 5.35 -17.48 -17.73
N LEU A 508 4.29 -17.31 -16.94
CA LEU A 508 3.19 -16.36 -17.25
C LEU A 508 3.70 -14.93 -17.41
N GLY A 509 4.61 -14.48 -16.53
CA GLY A 509 5.23 -13.15 -16.63
C GLY A 509 6.02 -12.97 -17.93
N ALA A 510 6.82 -13.96 -18.31
CA ALA A 510 7.58 -13.95 -19.57
C ALA A 510 6.65 -13.94 -20.80
N ARG A 511 5.58 -14.76 -20.78
CA ARG A 511 4.57 -14.79 -21.84
C ARG A 511 3.86 -13.44 -22.01
N LEU A 512 3.54 -12.76 -20.91
CA LEU A 512 2.96 -11.41 -20.95
C LEU A 512 3.94 -10.40 -21.56
N ILE A 513 5.22 -10.44 -21.17
CA ILE A 513 6.26 -9.56 -21.73
C ILE A 513 6.40 -9.76 -23.23
N GLU A 514 6.48 -11.01 -23.70
CA GLU A 514 6.59 -11.30 -25.13
C GLU A 514 5.34 -10.87 -25.92
N HIS A 515 4.15 -10.93 -25.30
CA HIS A 515 2.94 -10.38 -25.92
C HIS A 515 2.96 -8.85 -25.97
N ALA A 516 3.46 -8.19 -24.93
CA ALA A 516 3.62 -6.74 -24.90
C ALA A 516 4.64 -6.26 -25.96
N ILE A 517 5.75 -6.98 -26.15
CA ILE A 517 6.74 -6.70 -27.19
C ILE A 517 6.11 -6.78 -28.59
N ARG A 518 5.28 -7.80 -28.86
CA ARG A 518 4.56 -7.88 -30.15
C ARG A 518 3.64 -6.68 -30.37
N ILE A 519 2.81 -6.33 -29.38
CA ILE A 519 1.92 -5.17 -29.48
C ILE A 519 2.72 -3.88 -29.72
N ALA A 520 3.83 -3.67 -29.00
CA ALA A 520 4.68 -2.50 -29.18
C ALA A 520 5.28 -2.43 -30.59
N ARG A 521 5.77 -3.56 -31.12
CA ARG A 521 6.31 -3.64 -32.48
C ARG A 521 5.24 -3.38 -33.54
N ASP A 522 4.06 -3.98 -33.40
CA ASP A 522 2.94 -3.81 -34.33
C ASP A 522 2.42 -2.36 -34.31
N ALA A 523 2.54 -1.67 -33.17
CA ALA A 523 2.25 -0.25 -33.03
C ALA A 523 3.39 0.68 -33.52
N GLY A 524 4.49 0.14 -34.03
CA GLY A 524 5.59 0.90 -34.64
C GLY A 524 6.65 1.43 -33.68
N PHE A 525 6.64 1.02 -32.40
CA PHE A 525 7.71 1.38 -31.47
C PHE A 525 9.00 0.62 -31.81
N LYS A 526 10.15 1.26 -31.57
CA LYS A 526 11.49 0.65 -31.79
C LYS A 526 12.08 0.07 -30.52
N ARG A 527 11.64 0.57 -29.36
CA ARG A 527 12.10 0.16 -28.05
C ARG A 527 10.92 -0.05 -27.12
N ILE A 528 11.12 -0.88 -26.11
CA ILE A 528 10.22 -1.05 -24.98
C ILE A 528 10.99 -0.82 -23.69
N ALA A 529 10.41 0.00 -22.81
CA ALA A 529 10.95 0.32 -21.51
C ALA A 529 10.11 -0.33 -20.40
N VAL A 530 10.73 -0.56 -19.25
CA VAL A 530 10.07 -1.07 -18.05
C VAL A 530 10.43 -0.19 -16.87
N ILE A 531 9.41 0.27 -16.14
CA ILE A 531 9.57 0.93 -14.85
C ILE A 531 9.87 -0.08 -13.73
N SER A 532 10.94 -0.85 -13.89
CA SER A 532 11.27 -1.91 -12.95
C SER A 532 11.58 -1.35 -11.55
N ALA A 533 11.13 -2.05 -10.51
CA ALA A 533 11.63 -1.81 -9.18
C ALA A 533 13.10 -2.28 -9.09
N ILE A 534 13.88 -1.65 -8.22
CA ILE A 534 15.31 -1.95 -8.03
C ILE A 534 15.54 -3.46 -7.86
N GLY A 535 14.83 -4.09 -6.92
CA GLY A 535 14.91 -5.53 -6.64
C GLY A 535 14.38 -6.47 -7.75
N THR A 536 13.87 -5.92 -8.86
CA THR A 536 13.37 -6.69 -10.01
C THR A 536 14.20 -6.53 -11.29
N ARG A 537 15.20 -5.65 -11.31
CA ARG A 537 16.04 -5.41 -12.50
C ARG A 537 16.70 -6.69 -13.03
N ALA A 538 17.21 -7.54 -12.13
CA ALA A 538 17.81 -8.82 -12.50
C ALA A 538 16.84 -9.78 -13.22
N TYR A 539 15.54 -9.70 -12.95
CA TYR A 539 14.54 -10.48 -13.69
C TYR A 539 14.45 -10.01 -15.14
N TYR A 540 14.40 -8.69 -15.38
CA TYR A 540 14.33 -8.14 -16.73
C TYR A 540 15.64 -8.35 -17.52
N ARG A 541 16.82 -8.33 -16.86
CA ARG A 541 18.09 -8.69 -17.51
C ARG A 541 18.07 -10.10 -18.11
N LYS A 542 17.47 -11.07 -17.41
CA LYS A 542 17.29 -12.44 -17.94
C LYS A 542 16.37 -12.51 -19.16
N HIS A 543 15.57 -11.47 -19.41
CA HIS A 543 14.67 -11.34 -20.55
C HIS A 543 15.22 -10.35 -21.62
N GLY A 544 16.53 -10.08 -21.59
CA GLY A 544 17.22 -9.29 -22.62
C GLY A 544 17.02 -7.77 -22.48
N PHE A 545 16.62 -7.29 -21.31
CA PHE A 545 16.59 -5.86 -21.02
C PHE A 545 17.90 -5.40 -20.39
N GLU A 546 18.31 -4.18 -20.69
CA GLU A 546 19.48 -3.52 -20.11
C GLU A 546 19.06 -2.26 -19.35
N LEU A 547 19.86 -1.83 -18.39
CA LEU A 547 19.58 -0.58 -17.68
C LEU A 547 20.03 0.59 -18.56
N ASP A 548 19.08 1.43 -18.96
CA ASP A 548 19.29 2.65 -19.74
C ASP A 548 18.75 3.82 -18.92
N GLU A 549 19.66 4.63 -18.37
CA GLU A 549 19.37 5.65 -17.37
C GLU A 549 18.58 5.10 -16.16
N LEU A 550 17.28 5.42 -16.08
CA LEU A 550 16.41 5.08 -14.95
C LEU A 550 15.48 3.87 -15.20
N TYR A 551 15.48 3.31 -16.41
CA TYR A 551 14.55 2.28 -16.88
C TYR A 551 15.29 1.06 -17.42
N MET A 552 14.61 -0.09 -17.42
CA MET A 552 15.11 -1.27 -18.15
C MET A 552 14.58 -1.21 -19.57
N THR A 553 15.44 -1.18 -20.60
CA THR A 553 15.03 -1.05 -22.00
C THR A 553 15.48 -2.25 -22.84
N ARG A 554 14.75 -2.50 -23.91
CA ARG A 554 15.05 -3.54 -24.92
C ARG A 554 14.55 -3.07 -26.28
N SER A 555 15.28 -3.39 -27.35
CA SER A 555 14.80 -3.20 -28.73
C SER A 555 13.67 -4.19 -29.04
N VAL A 556 12.61 -3.74 -29.72
CA VAL A 556 11.45 -4.59 -30.07
C VAL A 556 11.49 -5.10 -31.49
#